data_AF-A0A2S5A7S7-F1
#
_entry.id   AF-A0A2S5A7S7-F1
#
_cell.length_a   1.000
_cell.length_b   1.000
_cell.length_c   1.000
_cell.angle_alpha   90.00
_cell.angle_beta   90.00
_cell.angle_gamma   90.00
#
_symmetry.space_group_name_H-M   'P 1'
#
loop_
_entity.id
_entity.type
_entity.pdbx_description
1 polymer ?
#
loop_
_entity_poly.entity_id
_entity_poly.type
_entity_poly.pdbx_seq_one_letter_code
_entity_poly.pdbx_strand_id
1 'polypeptide(L)'
;MNLNFNLKLSEGYKSNSQIARVLTENWVKENSYCPNCGQLPLNDFENNMPVADFYCLKCNEEFELKSKNGKLSSIINDGAYESMIKRITSDTNPNFFFLTYDNSVVNNFLVIPKQFFTPDIIIKRKPLSETAKRAGWIGCNIDISKVPESGRIFIVENSKIIDREKVHIKLKSTDFLKSKSLETRGWILDILNCVEEIKKQSFTLDELYAFENKLKIKYPNNNHIKDKIRQQLQFLRDKGLIEFNGRGNYKKIEL
;
A
#
# COMPACT_ATOMS: atom_id res chain seq x y z
N MET A 1 -16.27 -14.40 4.20
CA MET A 1 -14.89 -14.93 4.07
C MET A 1 -14.66 -15.89 5.21
N ASN A 2 -14.08 -17.07 4.96
CA ASN A 2 -13.53 -17.88 6.04
C ASN A 2 -12.13 -17.34 6.37
N LEU A 3 -11.82 -17.06 7.63
CA LEU A 3 -10.50 -16.54 8.02
C LEU A 3 -9.45 -17.63 8.25
N ASN A 4 -9.83 -18.91 8.24
CA ASN A 4 -8.90 -20.02 8.47
C ASN A 4 -8.22 -20.48 7.17
N PHE A 5 -6.93 -20.83 7.26
CA PHE A 5 -6.24 -21.51 6.18
C PHE A 5 -6.65 -22.98 6.06
N ASN A 6 -6.57 -23.50 4.83
CA ASN A 6 -6.73 -24.93 4.58
C ASN A 6 -5.41 -25.68 4.83
N LEU A 7 -5.21 -26.15 6.06
CA LEU A 7 -3.95 -26.77 6.49
C LEU A 7 -3.56 -28.02 5.71
N LYS A 8 -4.51 -28.73 5.09
CA LYS A 8 -4.23 -29.92 4.26
C LYS A 8 -3.29 -29.59 3.10
N LEU A 9 -3.33 -28.36 2.59
CA LEU A 9 -2.47 -27.94 1.48
C LEU A 9 -0.99 -27.82 1.85
N SER A 10 -0.67 -27.76 3.15
CA SER A 10 0.71 -27.73 3.63
C SER A 10 1.33 -29.12 3.83
N GLU A 11 0.54 -30.19 3.68
CA GLU A 11 1.03 -31.56 3.83
C GLU A 11 2.18 -31.85 2.84
N GLY A 12 3.28 -32.39 3.35
CA GLY A 12 4.48 -32.70 2.55
C GLY A 12 5.47 -31.54 2.39
N TYR A 13 5.11 -30.29 2.70
CA TYR A 13 6.06 -29.17 2.71
C TYR A 13 6.87 -29.13 4.00
N LYS A 14 8.19 -28.94 3.88
CA LYS A 14 9.10 -28.82 5.05
C LYS A 14 9.51 -27.38 5.36
N SER A 15 9.51 -26.52 4.34
CA SER A 15 9.95 -25.13 4.49
C SER A 15 8.79 -24.24 4.95
N ASN A 16 8.96 -23.55 6.08
CA ASN A 16 7.97 -22.60 6.58
C ASN A 16 7.62 -21.51 5.56
N SER A 17 8.57 -21.09 4.71
CA SER A 17 8.28 -20.11 3.66
C SER A 17 7.40 -20.68 2.55
N GLN A 18 7.57 -21.96 2.19
CA GLN A 18 6.72 -22.63 1.19
C GLN A 18 5.34 -22.96 1.77
N ILE A 19 5.28 -23.42 3.03
CA ILE A 19 4.03 -23.61 3.77
C ILE A 19 3.24 -22.30 3.79
N ALA A 20 3.88 -21.20 4.20
CA ALA A 20 3.24 -19.88 4.23
C ALA A 20 2.71 -19.51 2.86
N ARG A 21 3.53 -19.63 1.80
CA ARG A 21 3.15 -19.31 0.42
C ARG A 21 1.89 -20.08 -0.03
N VAL A 22 1.90 -21.40 0.10
CA VAL A 22 0.79 -22.25 -0.36
C VAL A 22 -0.50 -21.94 0.41
N LEU A 23 -0.41 -21.77 1.73
CA LEU A 23 -1.59 -21.48 2.55
C LEU A 23 -2.15 -20.07 2.29
N THR A 24 -1.30 -19.06 2.16
CA THR A 24 -1.73 -17.66 1.99
C THR A 24 -2.24 -17.39 0.59
N GLU A 25 -1.58 -17.91 -0.44
CA GLU A 25 -2.04 -17.80 -1.83
C GLU A 25 -3.39 -18.50 -2.02
N ASN A 26 -3.52 -19.73 -1.51
CA ASN A 26 -4.81 -20.43 -1.56
C ASN A 26 -5.91 -19.67 -0.81
N TRP A 27 -5.61 -19.13 0.37
CA TRP A 27 -6.60 -18.37 1.12
C TRP A 27 -7.09 -17.16 0.32
N VAL A 28 -6.18 -16.41 -0.32
CA VAL A 28 -6.54 -15.26 -1.16
C VAL A 28 -7.42 -15.73 -2.32
N LYS A 29 -7.04 -16.79 -3.04
CA LYS A 29 -7.82 -17.33 -4.16
C LYS A 29 -9.25 -17.70 -3.78
N GLU A 30 -9.42 -18.42 -2.67
CA GLU A 30 -10.71 -18.98 -2.25
C GLU A 30 -11.60 -17.98 -1.50
N ASN A 31 -11.00 -17.01 -0.79
CA ASN A 31 -11.75 -16.16 0.14
C ASN A 31 -11.76 -14.68 -0.23
N SER A 32 -10.75 -14.18 -0.95
CA SER A 32 -10.68 -12.76 -1.32
C SER A 32 -11.59 -12.45 -2.50
N TYR A 33 -11.68 -11.17 -2.85
CA TYR A 33 -12.35 -10.66 -4.05
C TYR A 33 -11.48 -9.56 -4.65
N CYS A 34 -11.74 -9.17 -5.90
CA CYS A 34 -11.12 -7.98 -6.47
C CYS A 34 -11.64 -6.71 -5.78
N PRO A 35 -10.82 -5.97 -5.00
CA PRO A 35 -11.30 -4.77 -4.29
C PRO A 35 -11.74 -3.66 -5.26
N ASN A 36 -11.26 -3.67 -6.50
CA ASN A 36 -11.60 -2.67 -7.52
C ASN A 36 -13.01 -2.84 -8.11
N CYS A 37 -13.47 -4.07 -8.33
CA CYS A 37 -14.73 -4.32 -9.06
C CYS A 37 -15.66 -5.38 -8.45
N GLY A 38 -15.28 -5.95 -7.30
CA GLY A 38 -16.06 -6.94 -6.56
C GLY A 38 -16.02 -8.36 -7.15
N GLN A 39 -15.30 -8.60 -8.25
CA GLN A 39 -15.24 -9.92 -8.90
C GLN A 39 -14.68 -11.00 -7.97
N LEU A 40 -15.27 -12.19 -8.08
CA LEU A 40 -14.90 -13.41 -7.38
C LEU A 40 -14.82 -14.59 -8.36
N PRO A 41 -13.84 -15.51 -8.20
CA PRO A 41 -12.60 -15.35 -7.44
C PRO A 41 -11.61 -14.42 -8.17
N LEU A 42 -10.47 -14.11 -7.52
CA LEU A 42 -9.27 -13.69 -8.24
C LEU A 42 -8.63 -14.93 -8.92
N ASN A 43 -7.85 -14.69 -9.97
CA ASN A 43 -7.20 -15.74 -10.74
C ASN A 43 -5.70 -15.69 -10.48
N ASP A 44 -5.05 -16.85 -10.40
CA ASP A 44 -3.61 -16.93 -10.17
C ASP A 44 -2.87 -16.77 -11.51
N PHE A 45 -1.73 -16.09 -11.48
CA PHE A 45 -0.76 -16.22 -12.56
C PHE A 45 -0.07 -17.59 -12.51
N GLU A 46 0.53 -18.01 -13.62
CA GLU A 46 1.39 -19.19 -13.62
C GLU A 46 2.59 -19.00 -12.67
N ASN A 47 3.04 -20.09 -12.04
CA ASN A 47 4.18 -20.04 -11.13
C ASN A 47 5.42 -19.44 -11.81
N ASN A 48 6.10 -18.54 -11.10
CA ASN A 48 7.28 -17.80 -11.57
C ASN A 48 6.99 -16.70 -12.61
N MET A 49 5.73 -16.33 -12.83
CA MET A 49 5.44 -15.08 -13.53
C MET A 49 6.09 -13.93 -12.75
N PRO A 50 6.99 -13.16 -13.38
CA PRO A 50 7.51 -11.97 -12.75
C PRO A 50 6.33 -11.03 -12.53
N VAL A 51 6.26 -10.44 -11.33
CA VAL A 51 5.51 -9.20 -11.01
C VAL A 51 4.19 -9.36 -10.27
N ALA A 52 3.35 -10.37 -10.50
CA ALA A 52 2.07 -10.46 -9.80
C ALA A 52 1.67 -11.91 -9.49
N ASP A 53 0.93 -12.09 -8.40
CA ASP A 53 0.44 -13.40 -7.96
C ASP A 53 -1.01 -13.62 -8.41
N PHE A 54 -1.80 -12.55 -8.46
CA PHE A 54 -3.21 -12.60 -8.83
C PHE A 54 -3.60 -11.54 -9.86
N TYR A 55 -4.65 -11.82 -10.63
CA TYR A 55 -5.33 -10.84 -11.48
C TYR A 55 -6.86 -11.00 -11.46
N CYS A 56 -7.53 -9.93 -11.84
CA CYS A 56 -8.98 -9.91 -11.98
C CYS A 56 -9.42 -9.96 -13.45
N LEU A 57 -10.14 -11.01 -13.86
CA LEU A 57 -10.68 -11.14 -15.23
C LEU A 57 -11.67 -10.04 -15.63
N LYS A 58 -12.30 -9.36 -14.66
CA LYS A 58 -13.32 -8.34 -14.95
C LYS A 58 -12.74 -6.95 -15.18
N CYS A 59 -11.69 -6.58 -14.46
CA CYS A 59 -11.12 -5.23 -14.52
C CYS A 59 -9.62 -5.17 -14.80
N ASN A 60 -8.98 -6.33 -15.01
CA ASN A 60 -7.57 -6.49 -15.35
C ASN A 60 -6.60 -5.90 -14.32
N GLU A 61 -7.06 -5.60 -13.11
CA GLU A 61 -6.16 -5.23 -12.02
C GLU A 61 -5.36 -6.45 -11.56
N GLU A 62 -4.07 -6.22 -11.36
CA GLU A 62 -3.09 -7.20 -10.90
C GLU A 62 -2.74 -6.93 -9.44
N PHE A 63 -2.38 -8.00 -8.73
CA PHE A 63 -2.08 -7.97 -7.30
C PHE A 63 -0.87 -8.85 -6.97
N GLU A 64 0.08 -8.30 -6.22
CA GLU A 64 1.18 -9.03 -5.60
C GLU A 64 0.90 -9.22 -4.09
N LEU A 65 1.02 -10.43 -3.58
CA LEU A 65 0.76 -10.80 -2.20
C LEU A 65 2.04 -10.82 -1.37
N LYS A 66 2.02 -10.09 -0.27
CA LYS A 66 3.02 -10.18 0.80
C LYS A 66 2.37 -10.67 2.06
N SER A 67 2.79 -11.84 2.54
CA SER A 67 2.25 -12.44 3.75
C SER A 67 3.28 -12.51 4.88
N LYS A 68 2.82 -12.35 6.12
CA LYS A 68 3.66 -12.45 7.32
C LYS A 68 2.91 -13.10 8.49
N ASN A 69 3.55 -14.02 9.19
CA ASN A 69 3.05 -14.51 10.47
C ASN A 69 3.21 -13.47 11.59
N GLY A 70 2.17 -13.29 12.41
CA GLY A 70 2.13 -12.36 13.53
C GLY A 70 1.54 -10.99 13.16
N LYS A 71 2.10 -9.92 13.74
CA LYS A 71 1.60 -8.55 13.58
C LYS A 71 2.04 -7.91 12.26
N LEU A 72 1.20 -7.00 11.75
CA LEU A 72 1.54 -6.14 10.61
C LEU A 72 2.72 -5.25 11.00
N SER A 73 3.76 -5.29 10.16
CA SER A 73 4.98 -4.49 10.29
C SER A 73 4.90 -3.31 9.34
N SER A 74 5.47 -2.17 9.73
CA SER A 74 5.65 -1.03 8.82
C SER A 74 6.65 -1.35 7.71
N ILE A 75 7.62 -2.21 7.98
CA ILE A 75 8.62 -2.65 6.99
C ILE A 75 8.31 -4.07 6.54
N ILE A 76 8.14 -4.25 5.24
CA ILE A 76 7.80 -5.53 4.60
C ILE A 76 8.95 -5.94 3.68
N ASN A 77 9.40 -7.19 3.78
CA ASN A 77 10.45 -7.70 2.88
C ASN A 77 9.92 -7.84 1.46
N ASP A 78 10.73 -7.47 0.48
CA ASP A 78 10.43 -7.66 -0.93
C ASP A 78 11.64 -8.26 -1.70
N GLY A 79 11.47 -8.45 -3.00
CA GLY A 79 12.46 -9.00 -3.93
C GLY A 79 13.61 -8.05 -4.25
N ALA A 80 14.08 -8.12 -5.50
CA ALA A 80 15.25 -7.37 -5.95
C ALA A 80 14.97 -5.86 -6.03
N TYR A 81 15.87 -5.05 -5.48
CA TYR A 81 15.69 -3.60 -5.42
C TYR A 81 15.54 -2.95 -6.80
N GLU A 82 16.46 -3.25 -7.73
CA GLU A 82 16.46 -2.62 -9.06
C GLU A 82 15.20 -2.97 -9.87
N SER A 83 14.71 -4.21 -9.75
CA SER A 83 13.45 -4.63 -10.38
C SER A 83 12.25 -3.86 -9.81
N MET A 84 12.21 -3.68 -8.48
CA MET A 84 11.12 -2.96 -7.82
C MET A 84 11.11 -1.48 -8.20
N ILE A 85 12.27 -0.82 -8.19
CA ILE A 85 12.38 0.58 -8.63
C ILE A 85 11.95 0.73 -10.09
N LYS A 86 12.45 -0.14 -10.99
CA LYS A 86 12.08 -0.09 -12.41
C LYS A 86 10.56 -0.15 -12.59
N ARG A 87 9.88 -1.09 -11.93
CA ARG A 87 8.42 -1.27 -12.01
C ARG A 87 7.64 -0.05 -11.52
N ILE A 88 8.02 0.51 -10.37
CA ILE A 88 7.35 1.67 -9.79
C ILE A 88 7.51 2.90 -10.70
N THR A 89 8.63 3.01 -11.40
CA THR A 89 8.89 4.11 -12.33
C THR A 89 8.31 3.91 -13.73
N SER A 90 7.95 2.67 -14.11
CA SER A 90 7.44 2.32 -15.45
C SER A 90 5.91 2.18 -15.55
N ASP A 91 5.17 2.54 -14.51
CA ASP A 91 3.70 2.41 -14.39
C ASP A 91 3.16 0.97 -14.57
N THR A 92 4.02 -0.05 -14.51
CA THR A 92 3.66 -1.48 -14.58
C THR A 92 3.62 -2.16 -13.21
N ASN A 93 3.43 -1.38 -12.13
CA ASN A 93 3.43 -1.90 -10.77
C ASN A 93 2.05 -2.50 -10.45
N PRO A 94 1.95 -3.71 -9.87
CA PRO A 94 0.69 -4.27 -9.41
C PRO A 94 0.21 -3.52 -8.16
N ASN A 95 -1.05 -3.73 -7.78
CA ASN A 95 -1.48 -3.42 -6.43
C ASN A 95 -0.85 -4.42 -5.46
N PHE A 96 -0.68 -4.05 -4.20
CA PHE A 96 -0.10 -4.97 -3.21
C PHE A 96 -1.15 -5.39 -2.20
N PHE A 97 -1.32 -6.70 -2.05
CA PHE A 97 -1.98 -7.27 -0.89
C PHE A 97 -0.97 -7.50 0.23
N PHE A 98 -1.34 -7.10 1.44
CA PHE A 98 -0.60 -7.45 2.65
C PHE A 98 -1.50 -8.30 3.52
N LEU A 99 -1.03 -9.50 3.86
CA LEU A 99 -1.75 -10.46 4.68
C LEU A 99 -0.95 -10.75 5.94
N THR A 100 -1.58 -10.62 7.10
CA THR A 100 -1.03 -11.16 8.35
C THR A 100 -1.93 -12.21 8.94
N TYR A 101 -1.31 -13.21 9.55
CA TYR A 101 -2.00 -14.34 10.13
C TYR A 101 -1.31 -14.81 11.40
N ASP A 102 -2.08 -15.42 12.30
CA ASP A 102 -1.55 -16.09 13.48
C ASP A 102 -2.32 -17.39 13.70
N ASN A 103 -1.62 -18.45 14.11
CA ASN A 103 -2.18 -19.80 14.26
C ASN A 103 -3.05 -20.24 13.05
N SER A 104 -2.60 -19.90 11.85
CA SER A 104 -3.29 -20.20 10.58
C SER A 104 -4.67 -19.54 10.41
N VAL A 105 -4.91 -18.45 11.14
CA VAL A 105 -6.07 -17.58 11.02
C VAL A 105 -5.63 -16.21 10.53
N VAL A 106 -6.28 -15.70 9.48
CA VAL A 106 -6.04 -14.36 8.96
C VAL A 106 -6.46 -13.31 10.00
N ASN A 107 -5.52 -12.43 10.33
CA ASN A 107 -5.69 -11.32 11.24
C ASN A 107 -5.91 -10.01 10.46
N ASN A 108 -5.03 -9.69 9.51
CA ASN A 108 -5.20 -8.54 8.64
C ASN A 108 -5.06 -8.94 7.19
N PHE A 109 -5.87 -8.33 6.34
CA PHE A 109 -5.76 -8.41 4.90
C PHE A 109 -6.10 -7.04 4.33
N LEU A 110 -5.13 -6.37 3.71
CA LEU A 110 -5.32 -5.04 3.15
C LEU A 110 -4.75 -4.95 1.74
N VAL A 111 -5.30 -4.04 0.94
CA VAL A 111 -4.74 -3.64 -0.34
C VAL A 111 -4.11 -2.26 -0.22
N ILE A 112 -2.92 -2.09 -0.79
CA ILE A 112 -2.33 -0.80 -1.10
C ILE A 112 -2.35 -0.63 -2.62
N PRO A 113 -3.11 0.34 -3.15
CA PRO A 113 -3.18 0.55 -4.58
C PRO A 113 -1.84 0.97 -5.19
N LYS A 114 -1.55 0.53 -6.41
CA LYS A 114 -0.27 0.77 -7.09
C LYS A 114 0.14 2.25 -7.17
N GLN A 115 -0.83 3.16 -7.25
CA GLN A 115 -0.58 4.59 -7.29
C GLN A 115 0.10 5.15 -6.01
N PHE A 116 0.02 4.45 -4.88
CA PHE A 116 0.67 4.84 -3.63
C PHE A 116 2.14 4.43 -3.56
N PHE A 117 2.62 3.65 -4.52
CA PHE A 117 4.02 3.26 -4.60
C PHE A 117 4.83 4.35 -5.28
N THR A 118 5.74 4.92 -4.50
CA THR A 118 6.73 5.92 -4.92
C THR A 118 8.13 5.42 -4.54
N PRO A 119 9.21 5.82 -5.23
CA PRO A 119 10.56 5.30 -4.95
C PRO A 119 11.01 5.44 -3.50
N ASP A 120 10.52 6.45 -2.77
CA ASP A 120 10.90 6.73 -1.38
C ASP A 120 10.34 5.73 -0.36
N ILE A 121 9.31 4.95 -0.72
CA ILE A 121 8.83 3.86 0.13
C ILE A 121 9.68 2.59 0.00
N ILE A 122 10.59 2.52 -0.98
CA ILE A 122 11.45 1.37 -1.22
C ILE A 122 12.79 1.57 -0.54
N ILE A 123 13.11 0.68 0.40
CA ILE A 123 14.36 0.71 1.16
C ILE A 123 15.34 -0.29 0.54
N LYS A 124 16.44 0.21 -0.02
CA LYS A 124 17.54 -0.63 -0.53
C LYS A 124 18.21 -1.38 0.63
N ARG A 125 18.33 -2.71 0.52
CA ARG A 125 19.06 -3.52 1.52
C ARG A 125 20.55 -3.57 1.19
N LYS A 126 21.35 -3.93 2.18
CA LYS A 126 22.75 -4.31 1.93
C LYS A 126 22.81 -5.56 1.05
N PRO A 127 23.83 -5.68 0.17
CA PRO A 127 24.07 -6.92 -0.56
C PRO A 127 24.21 -8.12 0.38
N LEU A 128 23.78 -9.29 -0.07
CA LEU A 128 24.05 -10.53 0.66
C LEU A 128 25.56 -10.81 0.72
N SER A 129 26.01 -11.45 1.80
CA SER A 129 27.41 -11.82 2.00
C SER A 129 27.94 -12.69 0.88
N GLU A 130 29.26 -12.68 0.69
CA GLU A 130 29.94 -13.52 -0.30
C GLU A 130 29.73 -15.02 -0.07
N THR A 131 29.47 -15.41 1.17
CA THR A 131 29.17 -16.80 1.57
C THR A 131 27.73 -17.22 1.31
N ALA A 132 26.83 -16.30 0.95
CA ALA A 132 25.44 -16.61 0.70
C ALA A 132 25.25 -17.29 -0.67
N LYS A 133 24.24 -18.17 -0.81
CA LYS A 133 23.89 -18.81 -2.09
C LYS A 133 23.68 -17.82 -3.24
N ARG A 134 23.21 -16.60 -2.94
CA ARG A 134 23.05 -15.49 -3.90
C ARG A 134 23.94 -14.33 -3.50
N ALA A 135 25.25 -14.59 -3.38
CA ALA A 135 26.25 -13.59 -3.03
C ALA A 135 26.09 -12.29 -3.84
N GLY A 136 26.20 -11.14 -3.17
CA GLY A 136 26.03 -9.84 -3.81
C GLY A 136 24.59 -9.45 -4.19
N TRP A 137 23.60 -10.35 -4.04
CA TRP A 137 22.22 -10.01 -4.36
C TRP A 137 21.70 -8.88 -3.47
N ILE A 138 21.08 -7.88 -4.09
CA ILE A 138 20.54 -6.70 -3.41
C ILE A 138 19.02 -6.77 -3.40
N GLY A 139 18.47 -7.06 -2.23
CA GLY A 139 17.04 -7.01 -1.99
C GLY A 139 16.54 -5.61 -1.63
N CYS A 140 15.24 -5.48 -1.45
CA CYS A 140 14.62 -4.29 -0.87
C CYS A 140 13.59 -4.65 0.20
N ASN A 141 13.17 -3.62 0.93
CA ASN A 141 11.97 -3.65 1.75
C ASN A 141 11.01 -2.55 1.27
N ILE A 142 9.73 -2.69 1.59
CA ILE A 142 8.69 -1.69 1.39
C ILE A 142 8.33 -1.11 2.76
N ASP A 143 8.38 0.21 2.89
CA ASP A 143 7.97 0.95 4.07
C ASP A 143 6.53 1.45 3.93
N ILE A 144 5.58 0.63 4.38
CA ILE A 144 4.15 0.95 4.35
C ILE A 144 3.76 2.02 5.37
N SER A 145 4.67 2.44 6.27
CA SER A 145 4.40 3.58 7.16
C SER A 145 4.44 4.92 6.43
N LYS A 146 5.14 4.99 5.29
CA LYS A 146 5.17 6.17 4.40
C LYS A 146 3.96 6.26 3.47
N VAL A 147 3.15 5.21 3.41
CA VAL A 147 1.87 5.23 2.68
C VAL A 147 0.82 5.87 3.58
N PRO A 148 0.10 6.90 3.10
CA PRO A 148 -1.05 7.45 3.81
C PRO A 148 -2.05 6.37 4.24
N GLU A 149 -2.69 6.57 5.38
CA GLU A 149 -3.74 5.71 5.92
C GLU A 149 -4.92 5.56 4.96
N SER A 150 -5.24 6.61 4.21
CA SER A 150 -6.19 6.57 3.10
C SER A 150 -5.82 5.55 2.00
N GLY A 151 -4.52 5.30 1.80
CA GLY A 151 -4.00 4.30 0.85
C GLY A 151 -3.86 2.89 1.41
N ARG A 152 -4.03 2.69 2.73
CA ARG A 152 -4.02 1.38 3.40
C ARG A 152 -5.45 0.90 3.61
N ILE A 153 -5.96 0.12 2.67
CA ILE A 153 -7.38 -0.21 2.60
C ILE A 153 -7.58 -1.63 3.11
N PHE A 154 -8.05 -1.74 4.35
CA PHE A 154 -8.31 -3.03 4.99
C PHE A 154 -9.57 -3.69 4.46
N ILE A 155 -9.44 -4.98 4.14
CA ILE A 155 -10.50 -5.92 3.79
C ILE A 155 -10.81 -6.82 5.00
N VAL A 156 -9.79 -7.18 5.75
CA VAL A 156 -9.89 -7.77 7.09
C VAL A 156 -8.98 -6.96 8.00
N GLU A 157 -9.49 -6.50 9.14
CA GLU A 157 -8.73 -5.75 10.14
C GLU A 157 -8.96 -6.36 11.52
N ASN A 158 -7.90 -6.74 12.22
CA ASN A 158 -7.96 -7.35 13.55
C ASN A 158 -8.97 -8.51 13.63
N SER A 159 -8.90 -9.41 12.65
CA SER A 159 -9.79 -10.56 12.45
C SER A 159 -11.27 -10.21 12.23
N LYS A 160 -11.58 -8.96 11.86
CA LYS A 160 -12.94 -8.52 11.48
C LYS A 160 -12.98 -8.25 9.99
N ILE A 161 -13.97 -8.82 9.31
CA ILE A 161 -14.21 -8.58 7.89
C ILE A 161 -14.80 -7.18 7.74
N ILE A 162 -14.18 -6.35 6.91
CA ILE A 162 -14.70 -5.03 6.56
C ILE A 162 -15.76 -5.18 5.47
N ASP A 163 -16.82 -4.39 5.58
CA ASP A 163 -17.90 -4.36 4.60
C ASP A 163 -17.36 -4.01 3.19
N ARG A 164 -17.84 -4.73 2.18
CA ARG A 164 -17.31 -4.61 0.81
C ARG A 164 -17.59 -3.25 0.19
N GLU A 165 -18.75 -2.65 0.48
CA GLU A 165 -19.08 -1.32 -0.02
C GLU A 165 -18.17 -0.27 0.61
N LYS A 166 -17.84 -0.40 1.90
CA LYS A 166 -16.85 0.47 2.55
C LYS A 166 -15.47 0.35 1.92
N VAL A 167 -15.00 -0.88 1.65
CA VAL A 167 -13.73 -1.11 0.94
C VAL A 167 -13.76 -0.46 -0.44
N HIS A 168 -14.85 -0.63 -1.18
CA HIS A 168 -15.00 -0.08 -2.52
C HIS A 168 -15.00 1.45 -2.53
N ILE A 169 -15.77 2.08 -1.64
CA ILE A 169 -15.83 3.55 -1.48
C ILE A 169 -14.45 4.09 -1.12
N LYS A 170 -13.78 3.49 -0.13
CA LYS A 170 -12.43 3.92 0.28
C LYS A 170 -11.44 3.81 -0.87
N LEU A 171 -11.47 2.72 -1.64
CA LEU A 171 -10.62 2.55 -2.83
C LEU A 171 -10.92 3.60 -3.90
N LYS A 172 -12.19 3.79 -4.23
CA LYS A 172 -12.65 4.76 -5.23
C LYS A 172 -12.28 6.19 -4.89
N SER A 173 -12.26 6.55 -3.61
CA SER A 173 -11.82 7.87 -3.17
C SER A 173 -10.37 8.19 -3.58
N THR A 174 -9.55 7.18 -3.87
CA THR A 174 -8.15 7.34 -4.27
C THR A 174 -7.90 7.25 -5.79
N ASP A 175 -8.94 7.00 -6.59
CA ASP A 175 -8.80 6.77 -8.05
C ASP A 175 -8.18 7.99 -8.78
N PHE A 176 -8.37 9.20 -8.24
CA PHE A 176 -7.82 10.43 -8.82
C PHE A 176 -6.29 10.43 -8.92
N LEU A 177 -5.60 9.61 -8.13
CA LEU A 177 -4.15 9.47 -8.17
C LEU A 177 -3.67 8.71 -9.41
N LYS A 178 -4.51 7.84 -10.00
CA LYS A 178 -4.15 7.00 -11.16
C LYS A 178 -3.76 7.85 -12.39
N SER A 179 -4.31 9.05 -12.52
CA SER A 179 -4.03 9.95 -13.65
C SER A 179 -2.88 10.93 -13.41
N LYS A 180 -2.10 10.76 -12.33
CA LYS A 180 -1.07 11.73 -11.91
C LYS A 180 0.33 11.19 -12.17
N SER A 181 1.22 12.09 -12.62
CA SER A 181 2.65 11.78 -12.76
C SER A 181 3.26 11.40 -11.41
N LEU A 182 4.36 10.65 -11.42
CA LEU A 182 5.05 10.22 -10.21
C LEU A 182 5.41 11.39 -9.28
N GLU A 183 5.91 12.50 -9.84
CA GLU A 183 6.24 13.71 -9.08
C GLU A 183 5.00 14.33 -8.43
N THR A 184 3.89 14.43 -9.19
CA THR A 184 2.64 14.98 -8.68
C THR A 184 2.06 14.09 -7.59
N ARG A 185 2.10 12.76 -7.77
CA ARG A 185 1.71 11.78 -6.75
C ARG A 185 2.53 11.97 -5.49
N GLY A 186 3.86 12.09 -5.60
CA GLY A 186 4.73 12.33 -4.45
C GLY A 186 4.25 13.51 -3.59
N TRP A 187 4.01 14.67 -4.22
CA TRP A 187 3.54 15.85 -3.49
C TRP A 187 2.18 15.64 -2.82
N ILE A 188 1.23 15.03 -3.53
CA ILE A 188 -0.10 14.77 -2.97
C ILE A 188 0.02 13.83 -1.76
N LEU A 189 0.77 12.74 -1.89
CA LEU A 189 0.92 11.74 -0.83
C LEU A 189 1.66 12.31 0.39
N ASP A 190 2.67 13.14 0.19
CA ASP A 190 3.38 13.77 1.31
C ASP A 190 2.53 14.78 2.07
N ILE A 191 1.75 15.59 1.37
CA ILE A 191 0.82 16.51 2.03
C ILE A 191 -0.29 15.72 2.74
N LEU A 192 -0.79 14.65 2.13
CA LEU A 192 -1.79 13.79 2.76
C LEU A 192 -1.24 13.13 4.04
N ASN A 193 0.00 12.64 4.02
CA ASN A 193 0.71 12.16 5.21
C ASN A 193 0.82 13.25 6.29
N CYS A 194 1.17 14.49 5.93
CA CYS A 194 1.23 15.60 6.89
C CYS A 194 -0.13 15.89 7.51
N VAL A 195 -1.21 15.87 6.71
CA VAL A 195 -2.59 16.02 7.20
C VAL A 195 -2.96 14.89 8.15
N GLU A 196 -2.69 13.64 7.80
CA GLU A 196 -3.00 12.46 8.62
C GLU A 196 -2.15 12.37 9.90
N GLU A 197 -0.94 12.93 9.90
CA GLU A 197 -0.06 13.02 11.07
C GLU A 197 -0.67 13.92 12.18
N ILE A 198 -1.40 14.98 11.80
CA ILE A 198 -2.15 15.83 12.73
C ILE A 198 -3.33 15.05 13.30
N LYS A 199 -3.30 14.60 14.55
CA LYS A 199 -4.35 13.70 15.10
C LYS A 199 -5.75 14.29 15.23
N LYS A 200 -5.88 15.62 15.13
CA LYS A 200 -7.17 16.33 15.23
C LYS A 200 -7.98 16.15 13.95
N GLN A 201 -9.31 16.09 14.10
CA GLN A 201 -10.23 16.11 12.94
C GLN A 201 -10.17 17.44 12.19
N SER A 202 -10.06 18.54 12.93
CA SER A 202 -9.88 19.88 12.39
C SER A 202 -8.44 20.34 12.62
N PHE A 203 -7.86 21.01 11.64
CA PHE A 203 -6.48 21.48 11.68
C PHE A 203 -6.34 22.85 11.02
N THR A 204 -5.24 23.55 11.32
CA THR A 204 -4.94 24.86 10.76
C THR A 204 -3.84 24.81 9.71
N LEU A 205 -3.73 25.88 8.93
CA LEU A 205 -2.65 26.07 7.97
C LEU A 205 -1.28 26.16 8.66
N ASP A 206 -1.23 26.74 9.86
CA ASP A 206 -0.01 26.86 10.64
C ASP A 206 0.48 25.51 11.16
N GLU A 207 -0.44 24.62 11.57
CA GLU A 207 -0.09 23.23 11.92
C GLU A 207 0.54 22.49 10.73
N LEU A 208 0.08 22.77 9.51
CA LEU A 208 0.71 22.23 8.29
C LEU A 208 2.06 22.88 7.97
N TYR A 209 2.22 24.17 8.23
CA TYR A 209 3.48 24.86 8.04
C TYR A 209 4.58 24.36 8.98
N ALA A 210 4.24 23.73 10.10
CA ALA A 210 5.21 23.03 10.93
C ALA A 210 5.96 21.91 10.15
N PHE A 211 5.39 21.36 9.08
CA PHE A 211 6.03 20.35 8.23
C PHE A 211 6.89 20.95 7.10
N GLU A 212 7.01 22.27 6.99
CA GLU A 212 7.75 22.92 5.90
C GLU A 212 9.20 22.41 5.77
N ASN A 213 9.93 22.32 6.89
CA ASN A 213 11.32 21.85 6.88
C ASN A 213 11.43 20.40 6.41
N LYS A 214 10.52 19.53 6.86
CA LYS A 214 10.42 18.12 6.43
C LYS A 214 10.19 18.03 4.92
N LEU A 215 9.27 18.83 4.40
CA LEU A 215 8.96 18.88 2.96
C LEU A 215 10.12 19.51 2.16
N LYS A 216 10.80 20.53 2.67
CA LYS A 216 11.95 21.15 2.00
C LYS A 216 13.13 20.19 1.85
N ILE A 217 13.38 19.35 2.84
CA ILE A 217 14.40 18.29 2.75
C ILE A 217 14.07 17.31 1.62
N LYS A 218 12.78 16.93 1.49
CA LYS A 218 12.34 16.00 0.44
C LYS A 218 12.28 16.66 -0.95
N TYR A 219 11.99 17.96 -1.01
CA TYR A 219 11.86 18.74 -2.23
C TYR A 219 12.83 19.94 -2.24
N PRO A 220 14.15 19.70 -2.30
CA PRO A 220 15.16 20.75 -2.13
C PRO A 220 15.07 21.84 -3.18
N ASN A 221 14.63 21.50 -4.39
CA ASN A 221 14.51 22.42 -5.52
C ASN A 221 13.26 23.33 -5.45
N ASN A 222 12.31 23.06 -4.55
CA ASN A 222 11.12 23.90 -4.41
C ASN A 222 11.35 25.02 -3.38
N ASN A 223 11.40 26.26 -3.83
CA ASN A 223 11.61 27.44 -2.97
C ASN A 223 10.32 28.03 -2.37
N HIS A 224 9.16 27.46 -2.73
CA HIS A 224 7.84 27.96 -2.38
C HIS A 224 7.00 26.87 -1.69
N ILE A 225 7.56 26.27 -0.62
CA ILE A 225 6.94 25.12 0.08
C ILE A 225 5.56 25.49 0.63
N LYS A 226 5.42 26.63 1.31
CA LYS A 226 4.12 27.09 1.85
C LYS A 226 3.06 27.28 0.75
N ASP A 227 3.47 27.79 -0.41
CA ASP A 227 2.58 27.98 -1.56
C ASP A 227 2.16 26.62 -2.13
N LYS A 228 3.11 25.69 -2.21
CA LYS A 228 2.85 24.31 -2.64
C LYS A 228 1.90 23.58 -1.68
N ILE A 229 2.07 23.75 -0.36
CA ILE A 229 1.13 23.23 0.65
C ILE A 229 -0.29 23.76 0.37
N ARG A 230 -0.45 25.08 0.21
CA ARG A 230 -1.78 25.66 -0.07
C ARG A 230 -2.38 25.13 -1.37
N GLN A 231 -1.58 24.99 -2.43
CA GLN A 231 -2.01 24.39 -3.69
C GLN A 231 -2.50 22.95 -3.50
N GLN A 232 -1.75 22.13 -2.75
CA GLN A 232 -2.15 20.74 -2.51
C GLN A 232 -3.39 20.64 -1.62
N LEU A 233 -3.59 21.52 -0.64
CA LEU A 233 -4.81 21.55 0.17
C LEU A 233 -6.05 21.87 -0.67
N GLN A 234 -5.95 22.80 -1.62
CA GLN A 234 -7.06 23.08 -2.55
C GLN A 234 -7.38 21.83 -3.37
N PHE A 235 -6.35 21.12 -3.85
CA PHE A 235 -6.54 19.87 -4.57
C PHE A 235 -7.20 18.78 -3.70
N LEU A 236 -6.74 18.57 -2.46
CA LEU A 236 -7.35 17.60 -1.54
C LEU A 236 -8.81 17.94 -1.23
N ARG A 237 -9.14 19.23 -1.11
CA ARG A 237 -10.53 19.70 -0.94
C ARG A 237 -11.38 19.36 -2.15
N ASP A 238 -10.89 19.64 -3.35
CA ASP A 238 -11.62 19.36 -4.60
C ASP A 238 -11.83 17.86 -4.84
N LYS A 239 -11.07 17.00 -4.13
CA LYS A 239 -11.25 15.55 -4.09
C LYS A 239 -12.10 15.04 -2.92
N GLY A 240 -12.64 15.94 -2.10
CA GLY A 240 -13.50 15.56 -0.97
C GLY A 240 -12.74 14.85 0.16
N LEU A 241 -11.43 15.06 0.28
CA LEU A 241 -10.62 14.50 1.38
C LEU A 241 -10.57 15.43 2.59
N ILE A 242 -10.72 16.74 2.35
CA ILE A 242 -10.78 17.77 3.39
C ILE A 242 -11.82 18.83 3.03
N GLU A 243 -12.30 19.56 4.02
CA GLU A 243 -13.21 20.69 3.91
C GLU A 243 -12.49 21.98 4.32
N PHE A 244 -12.83 23.10 3.68
CA PHE A 244 -12.31 24.43 4.02
C PHE A 244 -13.34 25.17 4.87
N ASN A 245 -13.01 25.42 6.15
CA ASN A 245 -13.85 26.17 7.08
C ASN A 245 -13.57 27.69 7.06
N GLY A 246 -12.71 28.13 6.15
CA GLY A 246 -12.30 29.53 6.00
C GLY A 246 -11.13 29.95 6.91
N ARG A 247 -10.45 31.05 6.54
CA ARG A 247 -9.36 31.67 7.31
C ARG A 247 -8.23 30.70 7.72
N GLY A 248 -7.87 29.78 6.83
CA GLY A 248 -6.80 28.80 7.10
C GLY A 248 -7.19 27.67 8.05
N ASN A 249 -8.49 27.42 8.25
CA ASN A 249 -9.00 26.29 9.03
C ASN A 249 -9.58 25.23 8.09
N TYR A 250 -9.28 23.97 8.41
CA TYR A 250 -9.65 22.81 7.60
C TYR A 250 -10.21 21.70 8.48
N LYS A 251 -10.97 20.80 7.87
CA LYS A 251 -11.49 19.59 8.53
C LYS A 251 -11.27 18.38 7.64
N LYS A 252 -10.85 17.26 8.21
CA LYS A 252 -10.73 15.99 7.50
C LYS A 252 -12.13 15.42 7.22
N ILE A 253 -12.27 14.75 6.08
CA ILE A 253 -13.49 14.00 5.75
C ILE A 253 -13.17 12.53 6.02
N GLU A 254 -13.94 11.89 6.91
CA GLU A 254 -13.87 10.44 7.11
C GLU A 254 -14.55 9.75 5.92
N LEU A 255 -13.83 8.81 5.30
CA LEU A 255 -14.27 8.02 4.14
C LEU A 255 -14.39 6.55 4.51
#